data_AF-A0A3L7SPB9-F1
#
_entry.id   AF-A0A3L7SPB9-F1
#
_cell.length_a   1.000
_cell.length_b   1.000
_cell.length_c   1.000
_cell.angle_alpha   90.00
_cell.angle_beta   90.00
_cell.angle_gamma   90.00
#
_symmetry.space_group_name_H-M   'P 1'
#
loop_
_entity.id
_entity.type
_entity.pdbx_description
1 polymer ?
#
loop_
_entity_poly.entity_id
_entity_poly.type
_entity_poly.pdbx_seq_one_letter_code
_entity_poly.pdbx_strand_id
1 'polypeptide(L)'
;MLAAIIAFSPVILFAADEKPTAVVNWIHAAEKSDQLKVDFYDPNMPPKAYPGWTDFELSLTYKFRHQTRWRLGKGNVYAVTIHPTFTAVKPAVKHVVQLPNTINQSHWEDSILGRHELDHVAIGSHPRLLMLTSHLVKNLKSVNRKADQVADVTNEWAQAAITAEIDLRRLAIQQLITANNVNLDLITRHGGETVPDREAFFDRLFLKENLDELKFLYLGESHKLLETDEYRQAKSLFHQQD
;
A
#
# COMPACT_ATOMS: atom_id res chain seq x y z
N MET A 1 -23.97 27.39 -69.68
CA MET A 1 -23.04 27.68 -68.57
C MET A 1 -23.86 27.88 -67.31
N LEU A 2 -24.00 26.83 -66.48
CA LEU A 2 -24.61 26.90 -65.15
C LEU A 2 -23.48 26.72 -64.13
N ALA A 3 -23.31 27.69 -63.24
CA ALA A 3 -22.40 27.60 -62.10
C ALA A 3 -23.17 27.06 -60.89
N ALA A 4 -22.72 25.94 -60.32
CA ALA A 4 -23.24 25.38 -59.09
C ALA A 4 -22.42 25.93 -57.91
N ILE A 5 -23.10 26.60 -56.97
CA ILE A 5 -22.55 27.03 -55.68
C ILE A 5 -22.78 25.89 -54.70
N ILE A 6 -21.70 25.23 -54.26
CA ILE A 6 -21.74 24.23 -53.18
C ILE A 6 -21.50 24.97 -51.86
N ALA A 7 -22.53 25.03 -51.01
CA ALA A 7 -22.43 25.53 -49.65
C ALA A 7 -21.78 24.46 -48.76
N PHE A 8 -20.64 24.80 -48.14
CA PHE A 8 -20.04 24.01 -47.07
C PHE A 8 -20.69 24.38 -45.73
N SER A 9 -21.40 23.44 -45.11
CA SER A 9 -21.76 23.53 -43.70
C SER A 9 -20.53 23.21 -42.83
N PRO A 10 -20.27 23.95 -41.75
CA PRO A 10 -19.25 23.58 -40.79
C PRO A 10 -19.73 22.36 -40.00
N VAL A 11 -19.02 21.24 -40.13
CA VAL A 11 -19.17 20.10 -39.23
C VAL A 11 -18.60 20.55 -37.88
N ILE A 12 -19.48 20.77 -36.91
CA ILE A 12 -19.10 20.88 -35.50
C ILE A 12 -18.74 19.45 -35.06
N LEU A 13 -17.45 19.16 -34.95
CA LEU A 13 -16.96 17.97 -34.27
C LEU A 13 -17.26 18.16 -32.78
N PHE A 14 -18.32 17.53 -32.29
CA PHE A 14 -18.48 17.30 -30.86
C PHE A 14 -17.40 16.30 -30.44
N ALA A 15 -16.52 16.72 -29.52
CA ALA A 15 -15.60 15.83 -28.85
C ALA A 15 -16.41 14.67 -28.24
N ALA A 16 -16.00 13.44 -28.55
CA ALA A 16 -16.60 12.27 -27.94
C ALA A 16 -16.31 12.34 -26.43
N ASP A 17 -17.36 12.25 -25.61
CA ASP A 17 -17.23 12.02 -24.17
C ASP A 17 -16.45 10.71 -23.95
N GLU A 18 -15.15 10.82 -23.71
CA GLU A 18 -14.34 9.69 -23.29
C GLU A 18 -14.85 9.23 -21.92
N LYS A 19 -15.34 8.00 -21.86
CA LYS A 19 -15.80 7.41 -20.59
C LYS A 19 -14.61 7.39 -19.62
N PRO A 20 -14.81 7.81 -18.35
CA PRO A 20 -13.75 7.75 -17.34
C PRO A 20 -13.19 6.34 -17.27
N THR A 21 -11.87 6.23 -17.34
CA THR A 21 -11.17 4.95 -17.24
C THR A 21 -11.42 4.29 -15.86
N ALA A 22 -11.13 2.98 -15.75
CA ALA A 22 -11.26 2.27 -14.46
C ALA A 22 -10.44 2.93 -13.34
N VAL A 23 -9.30 3.55 -13.67
CA VAL A 23 -8.44 4.27 -12.73
C VAL A 23 -9.09 5.58 -12.26
N VAL A 24 -9.65 6.38 -13.16
CA VAL A 24 -10.35 7.64 -12.78
C VAL A 24 -11.54 7.33 -11.86
N ASN A 25 -12.31 6.28 -12.18
CA ASN A 25 -13.40 5.83 -11.30
C ASN A 25 -12.88 5.35 -9.93
N TRP A 26 -11.73 4.68 -9.90
CA TRP A 26 -11.09 4.27 -8.65
C TRP A 26 -10.62 5.48 -7.83
N ILE A 27 -9.97 6.47 -8.45
CA ILE A 27 -9.51 7.71 -7.80
C ILE A 27 -10.69 8.39 -7.09
N HIS A 28 -11.78 8.63 -7.83
CA HIS A 28 -12.97 9.24 -7.23
C HIS A 28 -13.60 8.41 -6.12
N ALA A 29 -13.56 7.08 -6.20
CA ALA A 29 -14.04 6.22 -5.12
C ALA A 29 -13.10 6.27 -3.90
N ALA A 30 -11.78 6.31 -4.13
CA ALA A 30 -10.77 6.42 -3.09
C ALA A 30 -10.85 7.77 -2.36
N GLU A 31 -11.06 8.87 -3.08
CA GLU A 31 -11.30 10.19 -2.50
C GLU A 31 -12.58 10.22 -1.65
N LYS A 32 -13.70 9.69 -2.18
CA LYS A 32 -14.97 9.62 -1.44
C LYS A 32 -14.90 8.77 -0.18
N SER A 33 -14.00 7.80 -0.13
CA SER A 33 -13.81 6.89 1.00
C SER A 33 -12.65 7.28 1.92
N ASP A 34 -12.04 8.46 1.71
CA ASP A 34 -10.91 8.96 2.49
C ASP A 34 -9.68 8.02 2.46
N GLN A 35 -9.52 7.28 1.36
CA GLN A 35 -8.35 6.44 1.05
C GLN A 35 -7.29 7.19 0.24
N LEU A 36 -7.69 8.23 -0.48
CA LEU A 36 -6.81 9.09 -1.25
C LEU A 36 -7.20 10.54 -0.98
N LYS A 37 -6.21 11.37 -0.67
CA LYS A 37 -6.35 12.82 -0.63
C LYS A 37 -5.35 13.44 -1.60
N VAL A 38 -5.77 14.44 -2.36
CA VAL A 38 -4.90 15.20 -3.26
C VAL A 38 -4.87 16.64 -2.80
N ASP A 39 -3.69 17.14 -2.45
CA ASP A 39 -3.46 18.51 -2.02
C ASP A 39 -2.57 19.25 -3.04
N PHE A 40 -2.98 20.46 -3.43
CA PHE A 40 -2.17 21.32 -4.30
C PHE A 40 -1.47 22.40 -3.48
N TYR A 41 -0.16 22.58 -3.70
CA TYR A 41 0.66 23.56 -2.97
C TYR A 41 1.28 24.60 -3.90
N ASP A 42 1.60 25.79 -3.35
CA ASP A 42 2.37 26.80 -4.06
C ASP A 42 3.84 26.37 -4.11
N PRO A 43 4.42 26.12 -5.30
CA PRO A 43 5.80 25.64 -5.41
C PRO A 43 6.85 26.65 -4.94
N ASN A 44 6.48 27.93 -4.77
CA ASN A 44 7.37 28.98 -4.27
C ASN A 44 7.47 29.01 -2.74
N MET A 45 6.63 28.25 -2.03
CA MET A 45 6.74 28.08 -0.59
C MET A 45 7.67 26.90 -0.28
N PRO A 46 8.88 27.11 0.31
CA PRO A 46 9.73 26.00 0.76
C PRO A 46 8.96 25.12 1.75
N PRO A 47 9.19 23.79 1.80
CA PRO A 47 10.54 23.20 1.79
C PRO A 47 10.71 21.90 0.95
N LYS A 48 9.87 21.59 -0.02
CA LYS A 48 9.89 20.25 -0.62
C LYS A 48 11.10 20.01 -1.53
N ALA A 49 11.77 18.88 -1.34
CA ALA A 49 12.94 18.47 -2.11
C ALA A 49 12.61 18.06 -3.56
N TYR A 50 11.36 17.61 -3.80
CA TYR A 50 10.89 17.11 -5.08
C TYR A 50 9.56 17.77 -5.48
N PRO A 51 9.24 17.82 -6.78
CA PRO A 51 8.06 18.52 -7.27
C PRO A 51 6.74 17.81 -6.92
N GLY A 52 6.76 16.52 -6.61
CA GLY A 52 5.62 15.73 -6.15
C GLY A 52 5.99 14.93 -4.91
N TRP A 53 4.97 14.51 -4.17
CA TRP A 53 5.14 13.71 -2.96
C TRP A 53 3.88 12.90 -2.64
N THR A 54 4.06 11.62 -2.33
CA THR A 54 2.99 10.75 -1.86
C THR A 54 3.32 10.16 -0.49
N ASP A 55 2.56 10.58 0.52
CA ASP A 55 2.58 9.95 1.84
C ASP A 55 1.59 8.80 1.90
N PHE A 56 1.86 7.85 2.80
CA PHE A 56 0.92 6.77 3.10
C PHE A 56 0.82 6.47 4.60
N GLU A 57 -0.34 6.00 5.02
CA GLU A 57 -0.58 5.48 6.37
C GLU A 57 -1.15 4.07 6.29
N LEU A 58 -0.39 3.08 6.80
CA LEU A 58 -0.88 1.72 7.00
C LEU A 58 -1.58 1.61 8.35
N SER A 59 -2.90 1.52 8.31
CA SER A 59 -3.74 1.24 9.46
C SER A 59 -4.07 -0.26 9.55
N LEU A 60 -4.20 -0.76 10.78
CA LEU A 60 -4.52 -2.17 11.03
C LEU A 60 -5.53 -2.27 12.17
N THR A 61 -6.77 -2.60 11.84
CA THR A 61 -7.79 -2.91 12.84
C THR A 61 -7.83 -4.41 13.08
N TYR A 62 -7.70 -4.85 14.33
CA TYR A 62 -7.72 -6.27 14.67
C TYR A 62 -8.49 -6.57 15.95
N LYS A 63 -8.95 -7.82 16.09
CA LYS A 63 -9.54 -8.38 17.29
C LYS A 63 -8.92 -9.76 17.53
N PHE A 64 -8.52 -10.03 18.76
CA PHE A 64 -8.01 -11.33 19.15
C PHE A 64 -8.48 -11.73 20.55
N ARG A 65 -8.40 -13.01 20.83
CA ARG A 65 -8.38 -13.59 22.18
C ARG A 65 -7.02 -14.24 22.38
N HIS A 66 -6.64 -14.53 23.62
CA HIS A 66 -5.42 -15.29 23.87
C HIS A 66 -5.60 -16.30 24.99
N GLN A 67 -4.74 -17.32 24.97
CA GLN A 67 -4.52 -18.23 26.08
C GLN A 67 -3.09 -18.07 26.55
N THR A 68 -2.90 -17.92 27.85
CA THR A 68 -1.57 -17.76 28.46
C THR A 68 -1.25 -18.98 29.31
N ARG A 69 -0.05 -19.54 29.12
CA ARG A 69 0.49 -20.62 29.94
C ARG A 69 1.85 -20.21 30.47
N TRP A 70 2.19 -20.61 31.68
CA TRP A 70 3.51 -20.36 32.25
C TRP A 70 4.03 -21.58 32.98
N ARG A 71 5.35 -21.64 33.11
CA ARG A 71 6.06 -22.63 33.92
C ARG A 71 7.26 -21.99 34.61
N LEU A 72 7.59 -22.47 35.79
CA LEU A 72 8.80 -22.05 36.49
C LEU A 72 10.04 -22.51 35.69
N GLY A 73 10.88 -21.56 35.30
CA GLY A 73 12.14 -21.78 34.60
C GLY A 73 13.34 -21.75 35.56
N LYS A 74 14.55 -21.79 34.99
CA LYS A 74 15.79 -21.66 35.77
C LYS A 74 15.91 -20.24 36.35
N GLY A 75 16.40 -20.14 37.59
CA GLY A 75 16.66 -18.86 38.26
C GLY A 75 15.41 -18.15 38.80
N ASN A 76 14.35 -18.89 39.14
CA ASN A 76 13.08 -18.36 39.61
C ASN A 76 12.34 -17.43 38.62
N VAL A 77 12.67 -17.52 37.33
CA VAL A 77 11.98 -16.77 36.27
C VAL A 77 10.92 -17.65 35.62
N TYR A 78 9.72 -17.11 35.42
CA TYR A 78 8.64 -17.80 34.75
C TYR A 78 8.79 -17.66 33.22
N ALA A 79 8.79 -18.80 32.53
CA ALA A 79 8.69 -18.84 31.07
C ALA A 79 7.21 -18.81 30.69
N VAL A 80 6.77 -17.76 30.01
CA VAL A 80 5.38 -17.51 29.65
C VAL A 80 5.20 -17.66 28.15
N THR A 81 4.21 -18.44 27.73
CA THR A 81 3.81 -18.62 26.34
C THR A 81 2.38 -18.13 26.16
N ILE A 82 2.21 -17.17 25.26
CA ILE A 82 0.94 -16.54 24.93
C ILE A 82 0.52 -17.03 23.54
N HIS A 83 -0.66 -17.64 23.43
CA HIS A 83 -1.23 -18.12 22.18
C HIS A 83 -2.35 -17.17 21.73
N PRO A 84 -2.09 -16.21 20.83
CA PRO A 84 -3.13 -15.37 20.28
C PRO A 84 -4.01 -16.16 19.29
N THR A 85 -5.27 -15.76 19.17
CA THR A 85 -6.21 -16.24 18.15
C THR A 85 -6.98 -15.04 17.62
N PHE A 86 -6.69 -14.67 16.38
CA PHE A 86 -7.31 -13.50 15.74
C PHE A 86 -8.66 -13.87 15.15
N THR A 87 -9.69 -13.09 15.48
CA THR A 87 -11.04 -13.22 14.95
C THR A 87 -11.34 -12.19 13.87
N ALA A 88 -10.59 -11.09 13.84
CA ALA A 88 -10.64 -10.09 12.79
C ALA A 88 -9.27 -9.46 12.58
N VAL A 89 -8.89 -9.26 11.32
CA VAL A 89 -7.73 -8.46 10.91
C VAL A 89 -8.14 -7.75 9.62
N LYS A 90 -8.09 -6.42 9.64
CA LYS A 90 -8.51 -5.54 8.56
C LYS A 90 -7.42 -4.47 8.35
N PRO A 91 -6.46 -4.71 7.46
CA PRO A 91 -5.52 -3.69 7.04
C PRO A 91 -6.19 -2.71 6.08
N ALA A 92 -5.77 -1.45 6.12
CA ALA A 92 -6.14 -0.44 5.14
C ALA A 92 -4.98 0.55 4.97
N VAL A 93 -4.80 1.06 3.76
CA VAL A 93 -3.79 2.09 3.46
C VAL A 93 -4.50 3.34 2.99
N LYS A 94 -4.13 4.47 3.57
CA LYS A 94 -4.53 5.80 3.10
C LYS A 94 -3.34 6.49 2.46
N HIS A 95 -3.60 7.35 1.48
CA HIS A 95 -2.58 8.11 0.77
C HIS A 95 -2.90 9.59 0.78
N VAL A 96 -1.84 10.41 0.84
CA VAL A 96 -1.92 11.86 0.62
C VAL A 96 -0.93 12.20 -0.49
N VAL A 97 -1.47 12.51 -1.67
CA VAL A 97 -0.71 13.00 -2.82
C VAL A 97 -0.63 14.52 -2.73
N GLN A 98 0.57 15.07 -2.89
CA GLN A 98 0.79 16.51 -2.84
C GLN A 98 1.50 16.96 -4.12
N LEU A 99 0.84 17.84 -4.87
CA LEU A 99 1.29 18.29 -6.20
C LEU A 99 1.39 19.82 -6.27
N PRO A 100 2.22 20.38 -7.16
CA PRO A 100 2.34 21.82 -7.31
C PRO A 100 1.10 22.34 -8.05
N ASN A 101 0.61 23.51 -7.65
CA ASN A 101 -0.56 24.16 -8.25
C ASN A 101 -0.33 24.65 -9.71
N THR A 102 0.89 24.51 -10.23
CA THR A 102 1.27 24.77 -11.62
C THR A 102 0.82 23.67 -12.59
N ILE A 103 0.47 22.49 -12.07
CA ILE A 103 -0.16 21.42 -12.86
C ILE A 103 -1.66 21.73 -13.03
N ASN A 104 -2.24 21.28 -14.14
CA ASN A 104 -3.68 21.34 -14.35
C ASN A 104 -4.40 20.50 -13.29
N GLN A 105 -5.00 21.15 -12.30
CA GLN A 105 -5.63 20.49 -11.15
C GLN A 105 -6.83 19.62 -11.53
N SER A 106 -7.46 19.86 -12.68
CA SER A 106 -8.61 19.07 -13.14
C SER A 106 -8.22 17.81 -13.91
N HIS A 107 -6.95 17.70 -14.32
CA HIS A 107 -6.38 16.62 -15.13
C HIS A 107 -4.96 16.33 -14.68
N TRP A 108 -4.73 16.35 -13.36
CA TRP A 108 -3.39 16.24 -12.80
C TRP A 108 -2.83 14.84 -13.01
N GLU A 109 -3.70 13.84 -13.01
CA GLU A 109 -3.44 12.42 -13.25
C GLU A 109 -2.89 12.14 -14.67
N ASP A 110 -3.13 13.05 -15.62
CA ASP A 110 -2.64 12.92 -17.00
C ASP A 110 -1.20 13.44 -17.17
N SER A 111 -0.66 14.13 -16.16
CA SER A 111 0.73 14.58 -16.17
C SER A 111 1.69 13.45 -15.80
N ILE A 112 2.95 13.52 -16.27
CA ILE A 112 3.98 12.53 -15.90
C ILE A 112 4.14 12.48 -14.38
N LEU A 113 4.19 13.65 -13.72
CA LEU A 113 4.30 13.73 -12.27
C LEU A 113 3.08 13.15 -11.57
N GLY A 114 1.86 13.49 -12.01
CA GLY A 114 0.64 12.93 -11.42
C GLY A 114 0.54 11.42 -11.57
N ARG A 115 0.90 10.86 -12.73
CA ARG A 115 1.01 9.41 -12.92
C ARG A 115 2.04 8.78 -11.99
N HIS A 116 3.20 9.42 -11.81
CA HIS A 116 4.22 8.96 -10.89
C HIS A 116 3.73 8.91 -9.43
N GLU A 117 3.02 9.94 -8.97
CA GLU A 117 2.40 9.93 -7.64
C GLU A 117 1.31 8.86 -7.52
N LEU A 118 0.51 8.64 -8.57
CA LEU A 118 -0.45 7.54 -8.61
C LEU A 118 0.24 6.16 -8.61
N ASP A 119 1.44 6.03 -9.15
CA ASP A 119 2.21 4.80 -9.09
C ASP A 119 2.67 4.50 -7.65
N HIS A 120 2.99 5.52 -6.84
CA HIS A 120 3.19 5.33 -5.39
C HIS A 120 1.92 4.85 -4.69
N VAL A 121 0.76 5.44 -5.01
CA VAL A 121 -0.55 4.98 -4.51
C VAL A 121 -0.84 3.54 -4.92
N ALA A 122 -0.45 3.15 -6.14
CA ALA A 122 -0.64 1.80 -6.66
C ALA A 122 0.23 0.77 -5.92
N ILE A 123 1.45 1.12 -5.51
CA ILE A 123 2.31 0.28 -4.66
C ILE A 123 1.64 0.04 -3.31
N GLY A 124 1.22 1.10 -2.62
CA GLY A 124 0.60 1.01 -1.29
C GLY A 124 -0.81 0.38 -1.29
N SER A 125 -1.53 0.46 -2.41
CA SER A 125 -2.89 -0.09 -2.56
C SER A 125 -2.90 -1.49 -3.18
N HIS A 126 -1.74 -2.08 -3.47
CA HIS A 126 -1.65 -3.35 -4.16
C HIS A 126 -2.34 -4.47 -3.35
N PRO A 127 -3.23 -5.30 -3.93
CA PRO A 127 -3.99 -6.29 -3.15
C PRO A 127 -3.11 -7.29 -2.39
N ARG A 128 -2.01 -7.75 -3.02
CA ARG A 128 -1.00 -8.62 -2.37
C ARG A 128 -0.45 -8.05 -1.05
N LEU A 129 -0.30 -6.73 -0.94
CA LEU A 129 0.17 -6.09 0.29
C LEU A 129 -0.82 -6.28 1.45
N LEU A 130 -2.11 -6.09 1.20
CA LEU A 130 -3.17 -6.27 2.20
C LEU A 130 -3.35 -7.75 2.58
N MET A 131 -3.20 -8.65 1.61
CA MET A 131 -3.19 -10.11 1.85
C MET A 131 -2.00 -10.50 2.72
N LEU A 132 -0.80 -10.02 2.40
CA LEU A 132 0.43 -10.27 3.15
C LEU A 132 0.33 -9.76 4.58
N THR A 133 -0.12 -8.52 4.77
CA THR A 133 -0.35 -7.91 6.09
C THR A 133 -1.35 -8.74 6.91
N SER A 134 -2.48 -9.11 6.30
CA SER A 134 -3.50 -9.92 6.96
C SER A 134 -2.96 -11.29 7.36
N HIS A 135 -2.21 -11.95 6.47
CA HIS A 135 -1.63 -13.27 6.72
C HIS A 135 -0.65 -13.26 7.88
N LEU A 136 0.28 -12.30 7.91
CA LEU A 136 1.31 -12.21 8.95
C LEU A 136 0.72 -11.99 10.35
N VAL A 137 -0.36 -11.21 10.44
CA VAL A 137 -1.02 -10.93 11.72
C VAL A 137 -1.93 -12.08 12.12
N LYS A 138 -2.78 -12.58 11.21
CA LYS A 138 -3.71 -13.69 11.51
C LYS A 138 -2.98 -14.96 11.95
N ASN A 139 -1.79 -15.22 11.39
CA ASN A 139 -0.99 -16.40 11.65
C ASN A 139 0.16 -16.16 12.64
N LEU A 140 0.10 -15.09 13.44
CA LEU A 140 1.08 -14.83 14.48
C LEU A 140 1.20 -16.06 15.40
N LYS A 141 2.41 -16.62 15.44
CA LYS A 141 2.75 -17.75 16.30
C LYS A 141 2.70 -17.35 17.77
N SER A 142 2.82 -18.34 18.65
CA SER A 142 2.90 -18.10 20.09
C SER A 142 4.02 -17.11 20.45
N VAL A 143 3.68 -16.14 21.29
CA VAL A 143 4.63 -15.15 21.82
C VAL A 143 5.23 -15.69 23.10
N ASN A 144 6.55 -15.81 23.14
CA ASN A 144 7.27 -16.26 24.32
C ASN A 144 7.90 -15.05 25.03
N ARG A 145 7.69 -14.98 26.35
CA ARG A 145 8.20 -13.92 27.23
C ARG A 145 8.63 -14.51 28.57
N LYS A 146 9.34 -13.70 29.34
CA LYS A 146 9.75 -14.03 30.71
C LYS A 146 9.04 -13.08 31.67
N ALA A 147 8.68 -13.58 32.85
CA ALA A 147 8.14 -12.79 33.95
C ALA A 147 8.85 -13.20 35.25
N ASP A 148 9.11 -12.23 36.12
CA ASP A 148 9.77 -12.48 37.40
C ASP A 148 8.78 -13.10 38.39
N GLN A 149 7.51 -12.68 38.35
CA GLN A 149 6.43 -13.26 39.13
C GLN A 149 5.22 -13.63 38.26
N VAL A 150 4.48 -14.66 38.66
CA VAL A 150 3.22 -15.04 38.00
C VAL A 150 2.17 -13.93 38.13
N ALA A 151 2.20 -13.20 39.23
CA ALA A 151 1.29 -12.07 39.47
C ALA A 151 1.40 -10.97 38.40
N ASP A 152 2.57 -10.85 37.74
CA ASP A 152 2.80 -9.87 36.67
C ASP A 152 2.18 -10.29 35.33
N VAL A 153 1.80 -11.57 35.20
CA VAL A 153 1.25 -12.14 33.96
C VAL A 153 -0.25 -11.84 33.87
N THR A 154 -0.58 -10.56 33.70
CA THR A 154 -1.96 -10.10 33.51
C THR A 154 -2.41 -10.22 32.06
N ASN A 155 -3.71 -10.00 31.84
CA ASN A 155 -4.28 -9.91 30.50
C ASN A 155 -3.67 -8.73 29.72
N GLU A 156 -3.51 -7.57 30.35
CA GLU A 156 -2.96 -6.36 29.75
C GLU A 156 -1.50 -6.56 29.35
N TRP A 157 -0.72 -7.25 30.19
CA TRP A 157 0.65 -7.62 29.90
C TRP A 157 0.74 -8.54 28.66
N ALA A 158 -0.12 -9.55 28.58
CA ALA A 158 -0.15 -10.47 27.44
C ALA A 158 -0.60 -9.76 26.15
N GLN A 159 -1.59 -8.87 26.25
CA GLN A 159 -2.04 -8.04 25.14
C GLN A 159 -0.93 -7.12 24.63
N ALA A 160 -0.21 -6.43 25.53
CA ALA A 160 0.93 -5.59 25.15
C ALA A 160 2.03 -6.38 24.41
N ALA A 161 2.31 -7.61 24.87
CA ALA A 161 3.28 -8.47 24.20
C ALA A 161 2.83 -8.89 22.79
N ILE A 162 1.54 -9.20 22.60
CA ILE A 162 0.97 -9.48 21.27
C ILE A 162 1.01 -8.24 20.39
N THR A 163 0.58 -7.09 20.90
CA THR A 163 0.57 -5.81 20.17
C THR A 163 1.97 -5.44 19.68
N ALA A 164 3.00 -5.60 20.51
CA ALA A 164 4.39 -5.36 20.09
C ALA A 164 4.79 -6.23 18.89
N GLU A 165 4.41 -7.50 18.86
CA GLU A 165 4.70 -8.40 17.73
C GLU A 165 3.91 -8.04 16.45
N ILE A 166 2.70 -7.50 16.61
CA ILE A 166 1.90 -6.95 15.51
C ILE A 166 2.56 -5.69 14.96
N ASP A 167 3.03 -4.80 15.84
CA ASP A 167 3.70 -3.55 15.44
C ASP A 167 4.98 -3.81 14.66
N LEU A 168 5.78 -4.82 15.03
CA LEU A 168 6.95 -5.23 14.27
C LEU A 168 6.61 -5.71 12.86
N ARG A 169 5.48 -6.41 12.69
CA ARG A 169 4.99 -6.86 11.38
C ARG A 169 4.47 -5.69 10.56
N ARG A 170 3.71 -4.79 11.17
CA ARG A 170 3.25 -3.55 10.53
C ARG A 170 4.44 -2.72 10.03
N LEU A 171 5.47 -2.55 10.86
CA LEU A 171 6.69 -1.82 10.49
C LEU A 171 7.40 -2.47 9.31
N ALA A 172 7.54 -3.79 9.29
CA ALA A 172 8.17 -4.49 8.17
C ALA A 172 7.38 -4.32 6.86
N ILE A 173 6.04 -4.29 6.92
CA ILE A 173 5.21 -3.98 5.75
C ILE A 173 5.40 -2.53 5.31
N GLN A 174 5.43 -1.57 6.24
CA GLN A 174 5.69 -0.16 5.90
C GLN A 174 7.06 0.00 5.22
N GLN A 175 8.10 -0.65 5.73
CA GLN A 175 9.43 -0.67 5.13
C GLN A 175 9.42 -1.26 3.71
N LEU A 176 8.59 -2.27 3.47
CA LEU A 176 8.43 -2.89 2.16
C LEU A 176 7.76 -1.94 1.14
N ILE A 177 6.74 -1.18 1.56
CA ILE A 177 6.13 -0.12 0.73
C ILE A 177 7.18 0.95 0.43
N THR A 178 7.86 1.46 1.46
CA THR A 178 8.90 2.48 1.33
C THR A 178 10.01 2.03 0.39
N ALA A 179 10.49 0.79 0.48
CA ALA A 179 11.55 0.29 -0.39
C ALA A 179 11.11 0.21 -1.86
N ASN A 180 9.87 -0.21 -2.13
CA ASN A 180 9.35 -0.21 -3.51
C ASN A 180 9.09 1.22 -4.03
N ASN A 181 8.66 2.15 -3.17
CA ASN A 181 8.55 3.57 -3.53
C ASN A 181 9.92 4.17 -3.89
N VAL A 182 10.95 3.90 -3.08
CA VAL A 182 12.33 4.33 -3.39
C VAL A 182 12.81 3.73 -4.72
N ASN A 183 12.48 2.47 -5.01
CA ASN A 183 12.81 1.88 -6.30
C ASN A 183 12.08 2.58 -7.47
N LEU A 184 10.79 2.90 -7.29
CA LEU A 184 10.01 3.68 -8.27
C LEU A 184 10.65 5.05 -8.52
N ASP A 185 10.98 5.78 -7.45
CA ASP A 185 11.67 7.07 -7.51
C ASP A 185 12.98 7.00 -8.31
N LEU A 186 13.78 5.96 -8.07
CA LEU A 186 15.06 5.77 -8.75
C LEU A 186 14.89 5.54 -10.26
N ILE A 187 13.92 4.71 -10.66
CA ILE A 187 13.70 4.39 -12.09
C ILE A 187 13.03 5.52 -12.85
N THR A 188 12.18 6.33 -12.20
CA THR A 188 11.48 7.46 -12.84
C THR A 188 12.20 8.80 -12.64
N ARG A 189 13.31 8.83 -11.91
CA ARG A 189 14.01 10.05 -11.49
C ARG A 189 13.07 11.03 -10.77
N HIS A 190 12.34 10.54 -9.77
CA HIS A 190 11.35 11.30 -9.00
C HIS A 190 10.24 11.92 -9.89
N GLY A 191 9.72 11.13 -10.82
CA GLY A 191 8.64 11.55 -11.73
C GLY A 191 9.09 12.44 -12.89
N GLY A 192 10.38 12.45 -13.22
CA GLY A 192 10.91 13.06 -14.44
C GLY A 192 10.67 12.21 -15.70
N GLU A 193 10.51 10.90 -15.52
CA GLU A 193 10.36 9.90 -16.59
C GLU A 193 9.21 8.93 -16.26
N THR A 194 8.64 8.30 -17.29
CA THR A 194 7.66 7.22 -17.10
C THR A 194 8.36 5.91 -16.71
N VAL A 195 7.64 5.02 -16.03
CA VAL A 195 8.15 3.67 -15.74
C VAL A 195 8.40 2.91 -17.07
N PRO A 196 9.63 2.44 -17.36
CA PRO A 196 9.96 1.88 -18.67
C PRO A 196 9.18 0.62 -19.07
N ASP A 197 8.92 -0.28 -18.11
CA ASP A 197 8.06 -1.45 -18.25
C ASP A 197 7.14 -1.50 -17.03
N ARG A 198 6.04 -0.74 -17.13
CA ARG A 198 5.14 -0.52 -16.01
C ARG A 198 4.42 -1.80 -15.62
N GLU A 199 4.00 -2.61 -16.58
CA GLU A 199 3.37 -3.91 -16.32
C GLU A 199 4.31 -4.81 -15.52
N ALA A 200 5.53 -5.06 -16.02
CA ALA A 200 6.48 -5.94 -15.33
C ALA A 200 6.89 -5.40 -13.95
N PHE A 201 7.01 -4.06 -13.80
CA PHE A 201 7.29 -3.43 -12.51
C PHE A 201 6.21 -3.73 -11.47
N PHE A 202 4.92 -3.61 -11.84
CA PHE A 202 3.82 -3.87 -10.90
C PHE A 202 3.57 -5.37 -10.71
N ASP A 203 3.72 -6.20 -11.75
CA ASP A 203 3.47 -7.64 -11.65
C ASP A 203 4.46 -8.34 -10.71
N ARG A 204 5.70 -7.84 -10.60
CA ARG A 204 6.69 -8.38 -9.65
C ARG A 204 6.47 -7.96 -8.19
N LEU A 205 5.68 -6.93 -7.92
CA LEU A 205 5.53 -6.40 -6.56
C LEU A 205 4.99 -7.45 -5.60
N PHE A 206 5.65 -7.55 -4.45
CA PHE A 206 5.30 -8.45 -3.36
C PHE A 206 5.34 -9.94 -3.71
N LEU A 207 5.85 -10.32 -4.89
CA LEU A 207 6.18 -11.70 -5.19
C LEU A 207 7.43 -12.14 -4.44
N LYS A 208 7.65 -13.46 -4.36
CA LYS A 208 8.73 -14.06 -3.59
C LYS A 208 10.09 -13.43 -3.94
N GLU A 209 10.36 -13.21 -5.22
CA GLU A 209 11.61 -12.65 -5.73
C GLU A 209 11.82 -11.21 -5.24
N ASN A 210 10.76 -10.38 -5.29
CA ASN A 210 10.79 -9.01 -4.78
C ASN A 210 10.96 -8.98 -3.25
N LEU A 211 10.26 -9.85 -2.52
CA LEU A 211 10.40 -9.96 -1.06
C LEU A 211 11.81 -10.40 -0.65
N ASP A 212 12.42 -11.31 -1.40
CA ASP A 212 13.78 -11.80 -1.17
C ASP A 212 14.83 -10.72 -1.48
N GLU A 213 14.71 -10.04 -2.63
CA GLU A 213 15.56 -8.90 -3.03
C GLU A 213 15.56 -7.79 -1.96
N LEU A 214 14.37 -7.48 -1.42
CA LEU A 214 14.19 -6.48 -0.37
C LEU A 214 14.48 -7.01 1.04
N LYS A 215 14.96 -8.25 1.18
CA LYS A 215 15.32 -8.91 2.44
C LYS A 215 14.18 -8.85 3.47
N PHE A 216 12.96 -9.10 3.02
CA PHE A 216 11.76 -9.00 3.85
C PHE A 216 11.85 -9.97 5.04
N LEU A 217 11.82 -9.40 6.25
CA LEU A 217 12.07 -10.12 7.51
C LEU A 217 11.16 -11.34 7.72
N TYR A 218 9.92 -11.27 7.23
CA TYR A 218 8.91 -12.31 7.42
C TYR A 218 8.68 -13.18 6.19
N LEU A 219 9.64 -13.25 5.26
CA LEU A 219 9.53 -14.09 4.06
C LEU A 219 9.24 -15.56 4.41
N GLY A 220 9.93 -16.11 5.42
CA GLY A 220 9.70 -17.49 5.87
C GLY A 220 8.29 -17.74 6.45
N GLU A 221 7.68 -16.74 7.09
CA GLU A 221 6.29 -16.83 7.59
C GLU A 221 5.26 -16.69 6.47
N SER A 222 5.66 -16.13 5.33
CA SER A 222 4.79 -15.80 4.20
C SER A 222 4.70 -16.93 3.17
N HIS A 223 5.59 -17.94 3.21
CA HIS A 223 5.71 -18.98 2.17
C HIS A 223 4.37 -19.57 1.72
N LYS A 224 3.53 -20.01 2.69
CA LYS A 224 2.22 -20.61 2.40
C LYS A 224 1.28 -19.67 1.64
N LEU A 225 1.35 -18.36 1.91
CA LEU A 225 0.55 -17.36 1.20
C LEU A 225 1.07 -17.18 -0.23
N LEU A 226 2.38 -17.07 -0.41
CA LEU A 226 3.01 -16.87 -1.72
C LEU A 226 2.73 -18.04 -2.68
N GLU A 227 2.44 -19.22 -2.13
CA GLU A 227 2.07 -20.42 -2.86
C GLU A 227 0.59 -20.48 -3.30
N THR A 228 -0.27 -19.56 -2.88
CA THR A 228 -1.68 -19.56 -3.30
C THR A 228 -1.86 -18.92 -4.68
N ASP A 229 -2.79 -19.47 -5.48
CA ASP A 229 -3.16 -18.89 -6.77
C ASP A 229 -3.77 -17.50 -6.61
N GLU A 230 -4.62 -17.32 -5.60
CA GLU A 230 -5.23 -16.03 -5.29
C GLU A 230 -4.16 -14.93 -5.10
N TYR A 231 -3.08 -15.23 -4.38
CA TYR A 231 -2.01 -14.25 -4.15
C TYR A 231 -1.20 -13.98 -5.43
N ARG A 232 -0.82 -15.03 -6.16
CA ARG A 232 -0.05 -14.88 -7.40
C ARG A 232 -0.82 -14.13 -8.48
N GLN A 233 -2.11 -14.36 -8.60
CA GLN A 233 -2.96 -13.77 -9.64
C GLN A 233 -3.52 -12.39 -9.24
N ALA A 234 -3.37 -11.97 -7.98
CA ALA A 234 -3.80 -10.65 -7.54
C ALA A 234 -3.01 -9.53 -8.26
N LYS A 235 -3.70 -8.76 -9.10
CA LYS A 235 -3.14 -7.62 -9.84
C LYS A 235 -3.61 -6.29 -9.26
N SER A 236 -2.80 -5.24 -9.45
CA SER A 236 -3.20 -3.87 -9.15
C SER A 236 -4.31 -3.41 -10.09
N LEU A 237 -5.25 -2.59 -9.61
CA LEU A 237 -6.26 -1.94 -10.46
C LEU A 237 -5.63 -0.95 -11.44
N PHE A 238 -4.45 -0.44 -11.10
CA PHE A 238 -3.64 0.45 -11.93
C PHE A 238 -2.94 -0.27 -13.09
N HIS A 239 -3.07 -1.59 -13.18
CA HIS A 239 -2.42 -2.46 -14.15
C HIS A 239 -3.21 -2.64 -15.46
N GLN A 240 -4.46 -2.15 -15.53
CA GLN A 240 -5.36 -2.39 -16.66
C GLN A 240 -5.32 -1.28 -17.73
N GLN A 241 -4.24 -0.51 -17.80
CA GLN A 241 -4.10 0.59 -18.75
C GLN A 241 -2.82 0.40 -19.55
N ASP A 242 -2.98 -0.27 -20.69
CA ASP A 242 -2.28 0.00 -21.95
C ASP A 242 -3.28 -0.19 -23.09
#